data_AF-A0A9E5E320-F1
#
_entry.id   AF-A0A9E5E320-F1
#
_cell.length_a   1.000
_cell.length_b   1.000
_cell.length_c   1.000
_cell.angle_alpha   90.00
_cell.angle_beta   90.00
_cell.angle_gamma   90.00
#
_symmetry.space_group_name_H-M   'P 1'
#
loop_
_entity.id
_entity.type
_entity.pdbx_description
1 polymer ?
#
loop_
_entity_poly.entity_id
_entity_poly.type
_entity_poly.pdbx_seq_one_letter_code
_entity_poly.pdbx_strand_id
1 'polypeptide(L)' 'MPKKKSDLDFGKAFAELETIAAWFEQGEADLTQGLTKFERAMALATELKGHLQAAENKIKEIKMKHE' A
#
# COMPACT_ATOMS: atom_id res chain seq x y z
N MET A 1 -15.49 -6.58 22.32
CA MET A 1 -14.32 -5.70 22.11
C MET A 1 -14.17 -5.48 20.60
N PRO A 2 -14.21 -4.24 20.09
CA PRO A 2 -14.14 -4.01 18.65
C PRO A 2 -12.73 -4.35 18.18
N LYS A 3 -12.62 -5.25 17.20
CA LYS A 3 -11.36 -5.71 16.62
C LYS A 3 -10.55 -4.49 16.16
N LYS A 4 -9.41 -4.26 16.79
CA LYS A 4 -8.35 -3.34 16.32
C LYS A 4 -8.13 -3.69 14.85
N LYS A 5 -8.48 -2.77 13.94
CA LYS A 5 -8.14 -2.87 12.52
C LYS A 5 -6.65 -3.19 12.49
N SER A 6 -6.29 -4.34 11.92
CA SER A 6 -4.91 -4.79 11.83
C SER A 6 -4.09 -3.65 11.25
N ASP A 7 -3.12 -3.15 12.00
CA ASP A 7 -2.10 -2.25 11.46
C ASP A 7 -1.50 -2.99 10.27
N LEU A 8 -1.80 -2.49 9.07
CA LEU A 8 -1.26 -3.04 7.85
C LEU A 8 0.26 -2.92 7.93
N ASP A 9 0.92 -4.06 7.78
CA ASP A 9 2.37 -4.14 7.75
C ASP A 9 2.83 -3.52 6.43
N PHE A 10 3.25 -2.26 6.48
CA PHE A 10 3.63 -1.46 5.33
C PHE A 10 4.68 -2.17 4.47
N GLY A 11 5.66 -2.81 5.11
CA GLY A 11 6.73 -3.52 4.42
C GLY A 11 6.20 -4.71 3.61
N LYS A 12 5.28 -5.49 4.20
CA LYS A 12 4.64 -6.61 3.49
C LYS A 12 3.74 -6.15 2.35
N ALA A 13 2.92 -5.13 2.58
CA ALA A 13 2.02 -4.60 1.54
C ALA A 13 2.79 -3.97 0.38
N PHE A 14 3.92 -3.30 0.66
CA PHE A 14 4.79 -2.76 -0.36
C PHE A 14 5.48 -3.88 -1.18
N ALA A 15 6.02 -4.90 -0.50
CA ALA A 15 6.61 -6.06 -1.18
C ALA A 15 5.60 -6.83 -2.06
N GLU A 16 4.34 -6.91 -1.63
CA GLU A 16 3.27 -7.49 -2.45
C GLU A 16 3.01 -6.65 -3.71
N LEU A 17 2.99 -5.32 -3.58
CA LEU A 17 2.83 -4.42 -4.72
C LEU A 17 4.00 -4.54 -5.72
N GLU A 18 5.23 -4.64 -5.23
CA GLU A 18 6.43 -4.88 -6.05
C GLU A 18 6.34 -6.21 -6.79
N THR A 19 5.87 -7.27 -6.13
CA THR A 19 5.67 -8.58 -6.74
C THR A 19 4.64 -8.53 -7.87
N ILE A 20 3.55 -7.77 -7.69
CA ILE A 20 2.55 -7.58 -8.74
C ILE A 20 3.14 -6.78 -9.91
N ALA A 21 3.91 -5.72 -9.65
CA ALA A 21 4.57 -4.95 -10.69
C ALA A 21 5.54 -5.81 -11.52
N ALA A 22 6.38 -6.60 -10.86
CA ALA A 22 7.31 -7.52 -11.50
C ALA A 22 6.59 -8.55 -12.39
N TRP A 23 5.41 -9.03 -11.97
CA TRP A 23 4.58 -9.93 -12.79
C TRP A 23 4.11 -9.26 -14.08
N PHE A 24 3.70 -7.98 -14.04
CA PHE A 24 3.32 -7.24 -15.24
C PHE A 24 4.51 -6.99 -16.18
N GLU A 25 5.70 -6.76 -15.63
CA GLU A 25 6.93 -6.55 -16.40
C GLU A 25 7.42 -7.81 -17.14
N GLN A 26 7.05 -8.99 -16.65
CA GLN A 26 7.35 -10.27 -17.32
C GLN A 26 6.57 -10.44 -18.64
N GLY A 27 5.53 -9.65 -18.87
CA GLY A 27 4.76 -9.67 -20.11
C GLY A 27 3.83 -10.87 -20.26
N GLU A 28 3.41 -11.50 -19.16
CA GLU A 28 2.47 -12.63 -19.20
C GLU A 28 1.10 -12.22 -19.80
N ALA A 29 0.59 -13.05 -20.70
CA ALA A 29 -0.56 -12.74 -21.56
C ALA A 29 -1.94 -13.12 -20.97
N ASP A 30 -2.02 -13.50 -19.69
CA ASP A 30 -3.31 -13.81 -19.07
C ASP A 30 -4.02 -12.52 -18.62
N LEU A 31 -4.94 -12.07 -19.47
CA LEU A 31 -5.76 -10.89 -19.25
C LEU A 31 -6.61 -10.98 -17.97
N THR A 32 -7.21 -12.14 -17.69
CA THR A 32 -8.08 -12.31 -16.52
C THR A 32 -7.25 -12.21 -15.25
N GLN A 33 -6.10 -12.87 -15.22
CA GLN A 33 -5.18 -12.80 -14.09
C GLN A 33 -4.60 -11.38 -13.92
N GLY A 34 -4.32 -10.70 -15.04
CA GLY A 34 -3.88 -9.30 -15.06
C GLY A 34 -4.91 -8.36 -14.42
N LEU A 35 -6.20 -8.50 -14.77
CA LEU A 35 -7.27 -7.69 -14.17
C LEU A 35 -7.34 -7.89 -12.64
N THR A 36 -7.30 -9.13 -12.16
CA THR A 36 -7.31 -9.42 -10.71
C THR A 36 -6.09 -8.83 -10.01
N LYS A 37 -4.89 -8.96 -10.59
CA LYS A 37 -3.67 -8.37 -10.03
C LYS A 37 -3.72 -6.84 -10.02
N PHE A 38 -4.28 -6.23 -11.06
CA PHE A 38 -4.43 -4.79 -11.14
C PHE A 38 -5.36 -4.24 -10.05
N GLU A 39 -6.52 -4.89 -9.82
CA GLU A 39 -7.42 -4.54 -8.73
C GLU A 39 -6.72 -4.62 -7.36
N ARG A 40 -5.93 -5.69 -7.14
CA ARG A 40 -5.16 -5.84 -5.90
C ARG A 40 -4.09 -4.75 -5.76
N ALA A 41 -3.35 -4.44 -6.82
CA ALA A 41 -2.35 -3.38 -6.82
C ALA A 41 -2.97 -2.00 -6.50
N MET A 42 -4.16 -1.71 -7.04
CA MET A 42 -4.87 -0.46 -6.75
C MET A 42 -5.33 -0.35 -5.29
N ALA A 43 -5.80 -1.47 -4.70
CA ALA A 43 -6.12 -1.53 -3.28
C ALA A 43 -4.88 -1.28 -2.41
N LEU A 44 -3.78 -2.01 -2.67
CA LEU A 44 -2.51 -1.84 -1.95
C LEU A 44 -1.97 -0.41 -2.06
N ALA A 45 -1.96 0.16 -3.27
CA ALA A 45 -1.49 1.52 -3.49
C ALA A 45 -2.31 2.56 -2.72
N THR A 46 -3.63 2.36 -2.61
CA THR A 46 -4.51 3.24 -1.85
C THR A 46 -4.20 3.16 -0.35
N GLU A 47 -4.05 1.95 0.18
CA GLU A 47 -3.72 1.71 1.59
C GLU A 47 -2.35 2.29 1.96
N LEU A 48 -1.31 2.01 1.15
CA LEU A 48 0.05 2.51 1.36
C LEU A 48 0.10 4.05 1.34
N LYS A 49 -0.61 4.70 0.39
CA LYS A 49 -0.72 6.17 0.35
C LYS A 49 -1.37 6.73 1.61
N GLY A 50 -2.42 6.09 2.12
CA GLY A 50 -3.06 6.49 3.38
C GLY A 50 -2.10 6.41 4.57
N HIS A 51 -1.28 5.35 4.63
CA HIS A 51 -0.26 5.20 5.67
C HIS A 51 0.82 6.28 5.59
N LEU A 52 1.31 6.60 4.38
CA LEU A 52 2.29 7.67 4.18
C LEU A 52 1.72 9.03 4.60
N GLN A 53 0.47 9.32 4.25
CA GLN A 53 -0.18 10.57 4.63
C GLN A 53 -0.34 10.68 6.17
N ALA A 54 -0.69 9.59 6.84
CA ALA A 54 -0.77 9.56 8.30
C ALA A 54 0.61 9.82 8.95
N ALA A 55 1.68 9.21 8.41
CA ALA A 55 3.04 9.45 8.86
C ALA A 55 3.47 10.91 8.64
N GLU A 56 3.17 11.48 7.47
CA GLU A 56 3.46 12.89 7.15
C GLU A 56 2.75 13.85 8.10
N ASN A 57 1.45 13.64 8.34
CA ASN A 57 0.68 14.42 9.31
C ASN A 57 1.29 14.32 10.69
N LYS A 58 1.76 13.13 11.10
CA LYS A 58 2.40 12.96 12.39
C LYS A 58 3.70 13.74 12.52
N ILE A 59 4.52 13.76 11.46
CA ILE A 59 5.74 14.55 11.40
C ILE A 59 5.42 16.04 11.52
N LYS A 60 4.40 16.53 10.80
CA LYS A 60 3.94 17.93 10.87
C LYS A 60 3.53 18.31 12.30
N GLU A 61 2.74 17.46 12.98
CA GLU A 61 2.36 17.68 14.38
C GLU A 61 3.58 17.79 15.31
N ILE A 62 4.58 16.93 15.13
CA ILE A 62 5.80 16.93 15.95
C ILE A 62 6.56 18.25 15.72
N LYS A 63 6.72 18.67 14.46
CA LYS A 63 7.39 19.94 14.14
C LYS A 63 6.69 21.14 14.79
N MET A 64 5.37 21.24 14.66
CA MET A 64 4.58 22.33 15.26
C MET A 64 4.65 22.37 16.81
N LYS A 65 4.97 21.25 17.47
CA LYS A 65 5.11 21.20 18.94
C LYS A 65 6.48 21.64 19.44
N HIS A 66 7.47 21.68 18.55
CA HIS A 66 8.86 22.00 18.88
C HIS A 66 9.37 23.29 18.21
N GLU A 67 8.53 23.95 17.41
CA GLU A 67 8.65 25.36 16.98
C GLU A 67 7.92 26.27 17.98
#